data_AF-A0A139Q698-F1
#
_entry.id   AF-A0A139Q698-F1
#
_cell.length_a   1.000
_cell.length_b   1.000
_cell.length_c   1.000
_cell.angle_alpha   90.00
_cell.angle_beta   90.00
_cell.angle_gamma   90.00
#
_symmetry.space_group_name_H-M   'P 1'
#
loop_
_entity.id
_entity.type
_entity.pdbx_description
1 polymer ?
#
loop_
_entity_poly.entity_id
_entity_poly.type
_entity_poly.pdbx_seq_one_letter_code
_entity_poly.pdbx_strand_id
1 'polypeptide(L)'
;MKKIGSEFLREFETEDRPILFGLTGRMIVLYVCLLIAVSGTIAIYFFGLPDWYIYLWDALFVVPGGMYGTGMTKRMRIKEKTNFFFRIQQRTYETEFGKVGMYTKDEFIQKQKRKTRKRRKEKN
;
A
#
# COMPACT_ATOMS: atom_id res chain seq x y z
N MET A 1 -5.67 6.03 -33.19
CA MET A 1 -5.87 6.97 -32.06
C MET A 1 -5.62 6.23 -30.75
N LYS A 2 -4.69 6.70 -29.92
CA LYS A 2 -4.33 6.10 -28.62
C LYS A 2 -5.42 6.49 -27.61
N LYS A 3 -6.13 5.52 -27.03
CA LYS A 3 -7.12 5.78 -25.96
C LYS A 3 -6.37 6.16 -24.68
N ILE A 4 -6.22 7.46 -24.44
CA ILE A 4 -5.49 8.02 -23.27
C ILE A 4 -6.40 8.14 -22.03
N GLY A 5 -7.71 7.90 -22.18
CA GLY A 5 -8.71 8.41 -21.21
C GLY A 5 -9.40 7.42 -20.28
N SER A 6 -9.09 6.11 -20.24
CA SER A 6 -9.89 5.19 -19.42
C SER A 6 -9.20 3.87 -19.03
N GLU A 7 -7.97 3.94 -18.54
CA GLU A 7 -7.41 2.81 -17.77
C GLU A 7 -7.93 2.79 -16.31
N PHE A 8 -8.47 3.91 -15.81
CA PHE A 8 -8.96 4.05 -14.44
C PHE A 8 -10.36 3.46 -14.18
N LEU A 9 -11.13 3.18 -15.24
CA LEU A 9 -12.49 2.62 -15.16
C LEU A 9 -12.57 1.17 -15.67
N ARG A 10 -11.45 0.53 -15.97
CA ARG A 10 -11.49 -0.89 -16.27
C ARG A 10 -11.85 -1.59 -14.97
N GLU A 11 -13.08 -2.09 -14.89
CA GLU A 11 -13.47 -3.05 -13.86
C GLU A 11 -12.39 -4.12 -13.86
N PHE A 12 -11.57 -4.10 -12.82
CA PHE A 12 -10.56 -5.10 -12.60
C PHE A 12 -11.31 -6.41 -12.63
N GLU A 13 -11.06 -7.29 -13.60
CA GLU A 13 -11.53 -8.67 -13.54
C GLU A 13 -11.03 -9.22 -12.19
N THR A 14 -11.92 -9.19 -11.20
CA THR A 14 -11.62 -9.50 -9.80
C THR A 14 -11.73 -10.99 -9.53
N GLU A 15 -12.00 -11.81 -10.54
CA GLU A 15 -11.89 -13.26 -10.46
C GLU A 15 -10.49 -13.68 -10.88
N ASP A 16 -9.80 -14.47 -10.06
CA ASP A 16 -8.55 -15.08 -10.49
C ASP A 16 -8.89 -16.16 -11.53
N ARG A 17 -8.26 -16.09 -12.72
CA ARG A 17 -8.52 -17.06 -13.78
C ARG A 17 -8.06 -18.45 -13.32
N PRO A 18 -8.88 -19.50 -13.52
CA PRO A 18 -8.45 -20.87 -13.26
C PRO A 18 -7.30 -21.24 -14.21
N ILE A 19 -6.26 -21.89 -13.69
CA ILE A 19 -5.06 -22.25 -14.45
C ILE A 19 -5.09 -23.73 -14.82
N LEU A 20 -5.36 -24.61 -13.86
CA LEU A 20 -5.25 -26.06 -14.03
C LEU A 20 -6.39 -26.75 -13.28
N PHE A 21 -7.19 -27.56 -13.97
CA PHE A 21 -8.34 -28.29 -13.39
C PHE A 21 -9.32 -27.42 -12.57
N GLY A 22 -9.49 -26.14 -12.91
CA GLY A 22 -10.34 -25.22 -12.15
C GLY A 22 -9.67 -24.62 -10.91
N LEU A 23 -8.43 -25.01 -10.57
CA LEU A 23 -7.66 -24.38 -9.50
C LEU A 23 -7.16 -23.01 -9.94
N THR A 24 -7.36 -22.01 -9.08
CA THR A 24 -6.76 -20.70 -9.25
C THR A 24 -5.29 -20.73 -8.83
N GLY A 25 -4.47 -19.85 -9.38
CA GLY A 25 -3.05 -19.76 -9.01
C GLY A 25 -2.82 -19.56 -7.51
N ARG A 26 -3.76 -18.91 -6.81
CA ARG A 26 -3.71 -18.74 -5.35
C ARG A 26 -3.90 -20.04 -4.59
N MET A 27 -4.80 -20.90 -5.04
CA MET A 27 -5.01 -22.21 -4.44
C MET A 27 -3.77 -23.09 -4.60
N ILE A 28 -3.11 -23.03 -5.76
CA ILE A 28 -1.85 -23.75 -5.99
C ILE A 28 -0.78 -23.30 -4.98
N VAL A 29 -0.60 -21.99 -4.81
CA VAL A 29 0.35 -21.46 -3.82
C VAL A 29 0.00 -21.90 -2.40
N LEU A 30 -1.28 -21.91 -2.03
CA LEU A 30 -1.73 -22.39 -0.73
C LEU A 30 -1.37 -23.87 -0.51
N TYR A 31 -1.64 -24.74 -1.49
CA TYR A 31 -1.30 -26.16 -1.39
C TYR A 31 0.21 -26.38 -1.28
N VAL A 32 1.01 -25.63 -2.03
CA VAL A 32 2.48 -25.70 -1.95
C VAL A 32 2.96 -25.26 -0.57
N CYS A 33 2.45 -24.14 -0.03
CA CYS A 33 2.78 -23.72 1.33
C CYS A 33 2.37 -24.77 2.38
N LEU A 34 1.22 -25.40 2.21
CA LEU A 34 0.74 -26.45 3.11
C LEU A 34 1.63 -27.70 3.07
N LEU A 35 2.04 -28.14 1.88
CA LEU A 35 2.99 -29.24 1.72
C LEU A 35 4.34 -28.93 2.37
N ILE A 36 4.82 -27.70 2.27
CA ILE A 36 6.06 -27.26 2.92
C ILE A 36 5.89 -27.20 4.45
N ALA A 37 4.74 -26.71 4.94
CA ALA A 37 4.45 -26.67 6.37
C ALA A 37 4.44 -28.09 6.97
N VAL A 38 3.72 -29.03 6.34
CA VAL A 38 3.65 -30.43 6.79
C VAL A 38 5.01 -31.11 6.70
N SER A 39 5.74 -30.95 5.59
CA SER A 39 7.06 -31.58 5.47
C SER A 39 8.08 -31.01 6.46
N GLY A 40 8.05 -29.70 6.71
CA GLY A 40 8.94 -29.07 7.70
C GLY A 40 8.61 -29.46 9.13
N THR A 41 7.34 -29.61 9.49
CA THR A 41 6.97 -30.13 10.84
C THR A 41 7.43 -31.56 11.05
N ILE A 42 7.25 -32.44 10.05
CA ILE A 42 7.79 -33.81 10.09
C ILE A 42 9.32 -33.79 10.26
N ALA A 43 10.02 -32.93 9.52
CA ALA A 43 11.47 -32.81 9.62
C ALA A 43 11.91 -32.33 11.02
N ILE A 44 11.22 -31.35 11.61
CA ILE A 44 11.51 -30.84 12.95
C ILE A 44 11.43 -31.97 13.99
N TYR A 45 10.36 -32.77 13.94
CA TYR A 45 10.23 -33.94 14.81
C TYR A 45 11.32 -34.98 14.56
N PHE A 46 11.65 -35.25 13.28
CA PHE A 46 12.68 -36.22 12.91
C PHE A 46 14.07 -35.83 13.45
N PHE A 47 14.40 -34.53 13.45
CA PHE A 47 15.66 -34.02 13.99
C PHE A 47 15.64 -33.80 15.51
N GLY A 48 14.50 -34.05 16.20
CA GLY A 48 14.38 -33.83 17.64
C GLY A 48 14.56 -32.37 18.05
N LEU A 49 14.22 -31.44 17.15
CA LEU A 49 14.29 -30.01 17.42
C LEU A 49 13.25 -29.60 18.47
N PRO A 50 13.49 -28.54 19.25
CA PRO A 50 12.53 -28.05 20.23
C PRO A 50 11.18 -27.64 19.59
N ASP A 51 10.08 -27.88 20.31
CA ASP A 51 8.72 -27.59 19.81
C ASP A 51 8.49 -26.14 19.41
N TRP A 52 9.24 -25.18 19.98
CA TRP A 52 9.09 -23.77 19.63
C TRP A 52 9.44 -23.46 18.17
N TYR A 53 10.25 -24.32 17.53
CA TYR A 53 10.57 -24.23 16.11
C TYR A 53 9.36 -24.47 15.22
N ILE A 54 8.39 -25.26 15.67
CA ILE A 54 7.14 -25.53 14.95
C ILE A 54 6.33 -24.25 14.81
N TYR A 55 6.16 -23.50 15.89
CA TYR A 55 5.43 -22.22 15.84
C TYR A 55 6.09 -21.20 14.93
N LEU A 56 7.43 -21.15 14.92
CA LEU A 56 8.18 -20.26 14.04
C LEU A 56 8.05 -20.69 12.57
N TRP A 57 8.10 -21.99 12.30
CA TRP A 57 7.91 -22.56 10.97
C TRP A 57 6.49 -22.31 10.44
N ASP A 58 5.47 -22.59 11.24
CA ASP A 58 4.09 -22.36 10.88
C ASP A 58 3.79 -20.86 10.68
N ALA A 59 4.33 -19.99 11.54
CA ALA A 59 4.21 -18.55 11.37
C ALA A 59 4.82 -18.07 10.03
N LEU A 60 5.88 -18.71 9.55
CA LEU A 60 6.56 -18.34 8.32
C LEU A 60 5.84 -18.82 7.05
N PHE A 61 5.23 -20.01 7.07
CA PHE A 61 4.63 -20.61 5.86
C PHE A 61 3.11 -20.62 5.87
N VAL A 62 2.48 -20.96 7.00
CA VAL A 62 1.03 -21.09 7.11
C VAL A 62 0.36 -19.73 7.08
N VAL A 63 0.89 -18.74 7.82
CA VAL A 63 0.28 -17.40 7.88
C VAL A 63 0.36 -16.69 6.53
N PRO A 64 1.52 -16.55 5.86
CA PRO A 64 1.57 -15.88 4.56
C PRO A 64 0.88 -16.69 3.46
N GLY A 65 1.00 -18.02 3.49
CA GLY A 65 0.32 -18.92 2.57
C GLY A 65 -1.20 -18.81 2.66
N GLY A 66 -1.75 -18.79 3.89
CA GLY A 66 -3.17 -18.59 4.16
C GLY A 66 -3.67 -17.21 3.73
N MET A 67 -2.94 -16.14 4.08
CA MET A 67 -3.29 -14.77 3.68
C MET A 67 -3.29 -14.60 2.15
N TYR A 68 -2.33 -15.20 1.45
CA TYR A 68 -2.26 -15.15 0.00
C TYR A 68 -3.35 -16.01 -0.64
N GLY A 69 -3.48 -17.26 -0.22
CA GLY A 69 -4.41 -18.23 -0.79
C GLY A 69 -5.87 -17.86 -0.65
N THR A 70 -6.27 -17.31 0.52
CA THR A 70 -7.64 -16.81 0.76
C THR A 70 -7.94 -15.49 0.06
N GLY A 71 -6.95 -14.87 -0.60
CA GLY A 71 -7.13 -13.59 -1.27
C GLY A 71 -7.26 -12.39 -0.32
N MET A 72 -6.92 -12.54 0.97
CA MET A 72 -6.82 -11.42 1.92
C MET A 72 -5.92 -10.30 1.39
N THR A 73 -4.84 -10.67 0.70
CA THR A 73 -3.92 -9.72 0.04
C THR A 73 -4.60 -8.86 -1.04
N LYS A 74 -5.53 -9.44 -1.82
CA LYS A 74 -6.34 -8.74 -2.83
C LYS A 74 -7.38 -7.85 -2.15
N ARG A 75 -8.09 -8.36 -1.14
CA ARG A 75 -9.10 -7.61 -0.36
C ARG A 75 -8.51 -6.37 0.29
N MET A 76 -7.31 -6.49 0.87
CA MET A 76 -6.62 -5.38 1.53
C MET A 76 -5.87 -4.45 0.56
N ARG A 77 -5.90 -4.76 -0.75
CA ARG A 77 -5.19 -4.04 -1.83
C ARG A 77 -3.71 -3.82 -1.52
N ILE A 78 -3.06 -4.82 -0.92
CA ILE A 78 -1.69 -4.71 -0.40
C ILE A 78 -0.73 -4.32 -1.52
N LYS A 79 -0.88 -4.93 -2.71
CA LYS A 79 -0.05 -4.63 -3.90
C LYS A 79 -0.14 -3.17 -4.35
N GLU A 80 -1.32 -2.58 -4.32
CA GLU A 80 -1.51 -1.18 -4.73
C GLU A 80 -0.93 -0.23 -3.69
N LYS A 81 -1.14 -0.52 -2.39
CA LYS A 81 -0.57 0.26 -1.29
C LYS A 81 0.95 0.21 -1.27
N THR A 82 1.55 -0.96 -1.46
CA THR A 82 3.01 -1.09 -1.51
C THR A 82 3.58 -0.38 -2.74
N ASN A 83 2.99 -0.58 -3.93
CA ASN A 83 3.40 0.14 -5.14
C ASN A 83 3.28 1.66 -4.96
N PHE A 84 2.19 2.14 -4.35
CA PHE A 84 2.01 3.56 -4.07
C PHE A 84 3.10 4.08 -3.14
N PHE A 85 3.36 3.37 -2.03
CA PHE A 85 4.37 3.74 -1.04
C PHE A 85 5.76 3.87 -1.66
N PHE A 86 6.20 2.88 -2.44
CA PHE A 86 7.51 2.92 -3.10
C PHE A 86 7.58 3.92 -4.26
N ARG A 87 6.44 4.32 -4.83
CA ARG A 87 6.37 5.25 -5.97
C ARG A 87 6.14 6.71 -5.55
N ILE A 88 6.18 7.04 -4.26
CA ILE A 88 6.15 8.43 -3.81
C ILE A 88 7.43 9.12 -4.29
N GLN A 89 7.33 9.83 -5.41
CA GLN A 89 8.40 10.66 -5.94
C GLN A 89 8.07 12.11 -5.60
N GLN A 90 8.89 12.75 -4.76
CA GLN A 90 8.80 14.20 -4.59
C GLN A 90 9.22 14.86 -5.91
N ARG A 91 8.25 15.43 -6.63
CA ARG A 91 8.52 16.24 -7.82
C ARG A 91 8.70 17.68 -7.37
N THR A 92 9.93 18.14 -7.32
CA THR A 92 10.24 19.57 -7.23
C THR A 92 10.10 20.14 -8.64
N TYR A 93 9.12 21.02 -8.84
CA TYR A 93 8.97 21.73 -10.10
C TYR A 93 9.89 22.95 -10.07
N GLU A 94 10.78 23.06 -11.05
CA GLU A 94 11.53 24.29 -11.27
C GLU A 94 10.56 25.36 -11.80
N THR A 95 10.10 26.23 -10.92
CA THR A 95 9.42 27.46 -11.30
C THR A 95 10.48 28.49 -11.73
N GLU A 96 10.13 29.38 -12.67
CA GLU A 96 11.01 30.47 -13.14
C GLU A 96 11.49 31.39 -12.00
N PHE A 97 10.76 31.38 -10.87
CA PHE A 97 11.20 31.88 -9.59
C PHE A 97 12.05 30.79 -8.93
N GLY A 98 13.38 30.92 -9.03
CA GLY A 98 14.35 29.91 -8.61
C GLY A 98 14.07 29.28 -7.23
N LYS A 99 14.44 27.99 -7.10
CA LYS A 99 14.33 27.11 -5.91
C LYS A 99 13.44 27.70 -4.81
N VAL A 100 12.13 27.61 -5.02
CA VAL A 100 11.17 27.85 -3.96
C VAL A 100 11.39 26.80 -2.88
N GLY A 101 12.02 27.24 -1.79
CA GLY A 101 12.19 26.44 -0.59
C GLY A 101 10.84 25.96 -0.07
N MET A 102 10.87 24.91 0.74
CA MET A 102 9.68 24.35 1.41
C MET A 102 8.83 25.46 2.03
N TYR A 103 7.70 25.78 1.40
CA TYR A 103 6.77 26.77 1.93
C TYR A 103 6.17 26.26 3.23
N THR A 104 6.28 27.07 4.29
CA THR A 104 5.59 26.79 5.55
C THR A 104 4.15 27.29 5.45
N LYS A 105 3.17 26.58 6.03
CA LYS A 105 1.74 26.93 5.92
C LYS A 105 1.42 28.38 6.30
N ASP A 106 2.24 28.96 7.16
CA ASP A 106 2.08 30.32 7.69
C ASP A 106 2.50 31.42 6.71
N GLU A 107 3.23 31.07 5.65
CA GLU A 107 3.82 32.01 4.69
C GLU A 107 2.77 32.63 3.75
N PHE A 108 1.63 31.97 3.58
CA PHE A 108 0.52 32.46 2.75
C PHE A 108 -0.51 33.30 3.53
N ILE A 109 -0.32 33.52 4.84
CA ILE A 109 -1.24 34.31 5.66
C ILE A 109 -0.99 35.80 5.41
N GLN A 110 -1.78 36.38 4.51
CA GLN A 110 -1.75 37.83 4.29
C GLN A 110 -2.31 38.56 5.50
N LYS A 111 -1.46 39.29 6.24
CA LYS A 111 -1.91 40.19 7.31
C LYS A 111 -2.78 41.28 6.68
N GLN A 112 -4.09 41.22 6.91
CA GLN A 112 -5.00 42.28 6.49
C GLN A 112 -4.58 43.60 7.14
N LYS A 113 -4.07 44.55 6.35
CA LYS A 113 -3.88 45.92 6.81
C LYS A 113 -5.26 46.55 7.00
N ARG A 114 -5.81 46.44 8.21
CA ARG A 114 -6.97 47.24 8.61
C ARG A 114 -6.59 48.72 8.48
N LYS A 115 -7.17 49.43 7.51
CA LYS A 115 -7.13 50.89 7.47
C LYS A 115 -7.97 51.38 8.65
N THR A 116 -7.33 51.77 9.74
CA THR A 116 -8.00 52.47 10.84
C THR A 116 -8.47 53.82 10.30
N ARG A 117 -9.77 53.94 10.02
CA ARG A 117 -10.40 55.20 9.61
C ARG A 117 -10.26 56.15 10.80
N LYS A 118 -9.36 57.15 10.73
CA LYS A 118 -9.31 58.24 11.70
C LYS A 118 -10.68 58.94 11.66
N ARG A 119 -11.53 58.69 12.66
CA ARG A 119 -12.74 59.49 12.88
C ARG A 119 -12.29 60.92 13.15
N ARG A 120 -12.65 61.82 12.25
CA ARG A 120 -12.54 63.27 12.44
C ARG A 120 -13.40 63.61 13.66
N LYS A 121 -12.79 64.08 14.76
CA LYS A 121 -13.52 64.67 15.87
C LYS A 121 -14.11 65.99 15.37
N GLU A 122 -15.43 66.08 15.33
CA GLU A 122 -16.12 67.37 15.16
C GLU A 122 -15.84 68.24 16.40
N LYS A 123 -15.44 69.48 16.14
CA LYS A 123 -15.34 70.55 17.14
C LYS A 123 -16.76 70.98 17.50
N ASN A 124 -17.07 71.00 18.78
CA ASN A 124 -17.95 72.00 19.38
C ASN A 124 -17.06 73.11 19.96
#